data_AF-A0A537RPW2-F1
#
_entry.id   AF-A0A537RPW2-F1
#
_cell.length_a   1.000
_cell.length_b   1.000
_cell.length_c   1.000
_cell.angle_alpha   90.00
_cell.angle_beta   90.00
_cell.angle_gamma   90.00
#
_symmetry.space_group_name_H-M   'P 1'
#
loop_
_entity.id
_entity.type
_entity.pdbx_description
1 polymer ?
#
loop_
_entity_poly.entity_id
_entity_poly.type
_entity_poly.pdbx_seq_one_letter_code
_entity_poly.pdbx_strand_id
1 'polypeptide(L)'
;TFGRGKGSVMPEQLGPGLYGTSLFFRANGTFHLFHVCNHWIADLLDAAGVPNAPVLATLPSGLLLDLKWRSGLVRSSPFTPKP
;
A
#
# COMPACT_ATOMS: atom_id res chain seq x y z
N THR A 1 -4.72 -2.32 7.81
CA THR A 1 -4.76 -3.07 6.54
C THR A 1 -5.51 -2.27 5.50
N PHE A 2 -4.98 -2.17 4.28
CA PHE A 2 -5.67 -1.53 3.16
C PHE A 2 -6.79 -2.47 2.69
N GLY A 3 -7.99 -1.93 2.46
CA GLY A 3 -9.16 -2.74 2.14
C GLY A 3 -9.99 -2.13 1.02
N ARG A 4 -10.60 -3.00 0.21
CA ARG A 4 -11.61 -2.64 -0.79
C ARG A 4 -12.99 -2.69 -0.14
N GLY A 5 -13.57 -1.55 0.24
CA GLY A 5 -14.91 -1.55 0.83
C GLY A 5 -15.41 -0.19 1.30
N LYS A 6 -16.74 -0.03 1.31
CA LYS A 6 -17.44 1.13 1.88
C LYS A 6 -17.41 1.05 3.41
N GLY A 7 -16.47 1.76 4.00
CA GLY A 7 -16.32 1.93 5.43
C GLY A 7 -15.09 2.77 5.69
N SER A 8 -15.20 4.09 5.48
CA SER A 8 -14.08 5.00 5.73
C SER A 8 -13.89 5.13 7.24
N VAL A 9 -12.97 4.35 7.80
CA VAL A 9 -12.42 4.65 9.12
C VAL A 9 -11.50 5.85 8.92
N MET A 10 -11.83 6.98 9.55
CA MET A 10 -10.95 8.15 9.53
C MET A 10 -9.64 7.80 10.26
N PRO A 11 -8.46 8.12 9.68
CA PRO A 11 -7.20 7.82 10.33
C PRO A 11 -7.06 8.66 11.61
N GLU A 12 -6.62 8.03 12.70
CA GLU A 12 -6.38 8.71 13.97
C GLU A 12 -5.11 9.56 13.86
N GLN A 13 -5.26 10.88 13.95
CA GLN A 13 -4.13 11.82 13.96
C GLN A 13 -3.44 11.78 15.33
N LEU A 14 -2.13 11.56 15.32
CA LEU A 14 -1.30 11.52 16.53
C LEU A 14 -0.62 12.87 16.83
N GLY A 15 -0.45 13.73 15.82
CA GLY A 15 0.14 15.06 15.99
C GLY A 15 0.92 15.55 14.77
N PRO A 16 1.72 16.62 14.93
CA PRO A 16 2.58 17.18 13.87
C PRO A 16 3.66 16.18 13.41
N GLY A 17 3.95 16.19 12.11
CA GLY A 17 5.01 15.41 11.49
C GLY A 17 6.37 16.12 11.47
N LEU A 18 7.38 15.45 10.93
CA LEU A 18 8.76 15.95 10.86
C LEU A 18 8.96 17.13 9.89
N TYR A 19 8.09 17.29 8.89
CA TYR A 19 8.29 18.23 7.79
C TYR A 19 7.12 19.23 7.68
N GLY A 20 7.37 20.52 7.90
CA GLY A 20 6.39 21.60 7.65
C GLY A 20 4.98 21.29 8.18
N THR A 21 4.01 21.21 7.27
CA THR A 21 2.59 20.94 7.57
C THR A 21 2.23 19.44 7.59
N SER A 22 3.20 18.54 7.68
CA SER A 22 2.94 17.09 7.76
C SER A 22 2.35 16.69 9.12
N LEU A 23 1.74 15.51 9.17
CA LEU A 23 1.08 14.94 10.36
C LEU A 23 1.48 13.47 10.54
N PHE A 24 1.50 12.99 11.78
CA PHE A 24 1.56 11.57 12.11
C PHE A 24 0.16 11.01 12.31
N PHE A 25 -0.04 9.77 11.85
CA PHE A 25 -1.27 9.00 12.03
C PHE A 25 -0.98 7.64 12.65
N ARG A 26 -1.94 7.08 13.39
CA ARG A 26 -1.80 5.71 13.91
C ARG A 26 -1.76 4.72 12.75
N ALA A 27 -0.70 3.90 12.73
CA ALA A 27 -0.58 2.82 11.76
C ALA A 27 -1.58 1.70 12.07
N ASN A 28 -2.12 1.08 11.02
CA ASN A 28 -2.99 -0.09 11.12
C ASN A 28 -2.18 -1.40 11.11
N GLY A 29 -1.04 -1.43 11.83
CA GLY A 29 -0.07 -2.54 11.87
C GLY A 29 1.23 -2.17 12.60
N THR A 30 2.18 -3.10 12.64
CA THR A 30 3.47 -2.94 13.34
C THR A 30 4.63 -3.12 12.37
N PHE A 31 5.67 -2.32 12.51
CA PHE A 31 6.92 -2.47 11.76
C PHE A 31 7.69 -3.73 12.20
N HIS A 32 8.24 -4.47 11.25
CA HIS A 32 9.26 -5.49 11.48
C HIS A 32 10.24 -5.56 10.30
N LEU A 33 11.42 -6.17 10.49
CA LEU A 33 12.48 -6.21 9.45
C LEU A 33 11.99 -6.85 8.12
N PHE A 34 11.00 -7.74 8.20
CA PHE A 34 10.39 -8.40 7.05
C PHE A 34 9.12 -7.71 6.51
N HIS A 35 8.70 -6.57 7.09
CA HIS A 35 7.56 -5.76 6.63
C HIS A 35 7.88 -4.29 6.83
N VAL A 36 8.68 -3.80 5.90
CA VAL A 36 9.13 -2.41 5.81
C VAL A 36 8.21 -1.57 4.93
N CYS A 37 8.50 -0.26 4.80
CA CYS A 37 7.69 0.69 4.03
C CYS A 37 7.29 0.22 2.61
N ASN A 38 8.18 -0.45 1.89
CA ASN A 38 7.91 -0.97 0.56
C ASN A 38 6.78 -2.02 0.54
N HIS A 39 6.64 -2.81 1.60
CA HIS A 39 5.55 -3.79 1.74
C HIS A 39 4.23 -3.08 1.95
N TRP A 40 4.19 -1.98 2.72
CA TRP A 40 2.98 -1.17 2.86
C TRP A 40 2.54 -0.56 1.52
N ILE A 41 3.48 -0.13 0.69
CA ILE A 41 3.16 0.33 -0.67
C ILE A 41 2.63 -0.83 -1.53
N ALA A 42 3.26 -2.01 -1.46
CA ALA A 42 2.79 -3.19 -2.18
C ALA A 42 1.36 -3.58 -1.75
N ASP A 43 1.07 -3.61 -0.45
CA ASP A 43 -0.26 -3.94 0.10
C ASP A 43 -1.32 -2.91 -0.33
N LEU A 44 -0.96 -1.62 -0.38
CA LEU A 44 -1.84 -0.57 -0.88
C LEU A 44 -2.17 -0.77 -2.37
N LEU A 45 -1.16 -1.12 -3.17
CA LEU A 45 -1.32 -1.38 -4.61
C LEU A 45 -2.20 -2.60 -4.86
N ASP A 46 -2.01 -3.68 -4.09
CA ASP A 46 -2.86 -4.87 -4.17
C ASP A 46 -4.31 -4.58 -3.79
N ALA A 47 -4.53 -3.81 -2.72
CA ALA A 47 -5.86 -3.35 -2.34
C ALA A 47 -6.51 -2.48 -3.45
N ALA A 48 -5.71 -1.69 -4.17
CA ALA A 48 -6.17 -0.95 -5.35
C ALA A 48 -6.46 -1.86 -6.56
N GLY A 49 -5.95 -3.09 -6.58
CA GLY A 49 -6.10 -4.08 -7.65
C GLY A 49 -4.94 -4.17 -8.61
N VAL A 50 -3.80 -3.59 -8.25
CA VAL A 50 -2.57 -3.71 -9.02
C VAL A 50 -1.84 -4.94 -8.50
N PRO A 51 -1.61 -5.97 -9.34
CA PRO A 51 -0.82 -7.12 -8.93
C PRO A 51 0.57 -6.68 -8.45
N ASN A 52 1.07 -7.28 -7.37
CA ASN A 52 2.37 -6.94 -6.80
C ASN A 52 3.28 -8.18 -6.66
N ALA A 53 4.56 -7.95 -6.35
CA ALA A 53 5.51 -9.00 -5.98
C ALA A 53 6.08 -8.74 -4.55
N PRO A 54 5.46 -9.27 -3.48
CA PRO A 54 5.80 -8.91 -2.10
C PRO A 54 7.26 -9.20 -1.71
N VAL A 55 7.83 -10.29 -2.23
CA VAL A 55 9.22 -10.65 -1.96
C VAL A 55 10.18 -9.60 -2.53
N LEU A 56 9.95 -9.15 -3.77
CA LEU A 56 10.75 -8.10 -4.40
C LEU A 56 10.60 -6.76 -3.69
N ALA A 57 9.43 -6.51 -3.07
CA ALA A 57 9.20 -5.31 -2.28
C ALA A 57 10.11 -5.22 -1.04
N THR A 58 10.76 -6.29 -0.58
CA THR A 58 11.76 -6.18 0.49
C THR A 58 12.86 -5.15 0.16
N LEU A 59 13.22 -5.00 -1.12
CA LEU A 59 14.19 -4.03 -1.60
C LEU A 59 13.49 -2.87 -2.36
N PRO A 60 13.88 -1.60 -2.14
CA PRO A 60 13.30 -0.48 -2.88
C PRO A 60 13.43 -0.62 -4.40
N SER A 61 14.58 -1.08 -4.89
CA SER A 61 14.82 -1.32 -6.32
C SER A 61 13.97 -2.47 -6.87
N GLY A 62 13.66 -3.48 -6.05
CA GLY A 62 12.79 -4.59 -6.42
C GLY A 62 11.35 -4.14 -6.62
N LEU A 63 10.82 -3.30 -5.73
CA LEU A 63 9.50 -2.68 -5.91
C LEU A 63 9.44 -1.81 -7.19
N LEU A 64 10.46 -0.98 -7.43
CA LEU A 64 10.51 -0.14 -8.63
C LEU A 64 10.57 -0.96 -9.92
N LEU A 65 11.29 -2.09 -9.92
CA LEU A 65 11.35 -3.00 -11.07
C LEU A 65 9.98 -3.61 -11.37
N ASP A 66 9.28 -4.10 -10.34
CA ASP A 66 7.92 -4.67 -10.47
C ASP A 66 6.93 -3.62 -11.02
N LEU A 67 6.97 -2.39 -10.49
CA LEU A 67 6.15 -1.28 -10.99
C LEU A 67 6.46 -0.92 -12.44
N LYS A 68 7.74 -0.87 -12.81
CA LYS A 68 8.15 -0.58 -14.19
C LYS A 68 7.65 -1.65 -15.16
N TRP A 69 7.79 -2.93 -14.79
CA TRP A 69 7.26 -4.06 -15.55
C TRP A 69 5.76 -3.95 -15.77
N ARG A 70 5.02 -3.47 -14.76
CA ARG A 70 3.54 -3.41 -14.75
C ARG A 70 2.96 -2.06 -15.16
N SER A 71 3.79 -1.10 -15.56
CA SER A 71 3.37 0.28 -15.85
C SER A 71 2.32 0.42 -16.96
N GLY A 72 2.22 -0.56 -17.87
CA GLY A 72 1.23 -0.60 -18.94
C GLY A 72 -0.06 -1.37 -18.63
N LEU A 73 -0.25 -1.83 -17.38
CA LEU A 73 -1.47 -2.56 -17.02
C LEU A 73 -2.70 -1.68 -17.15
N VAL A 74 -3.66 -2.13 -17.94
CA VAL A 74 -5.00 -1.54 -18.02
C VAL A 74 -5.91 -2.32 -17.08
N ARG A 75 -6.78 -1.60 -16.36
CA ARG A 75 -7.81 -2.23 -15.53
C ARG A 75 -8.68 -3.14 -16.40
N SER A 76 -8.61 -4.45 -16.17
CA SER A 76 -9.62 -5.38 -16.68
C SER A 76 -10.95 -5.13 -15.96
N SER A 77 -12.06 -5.51 -16.60
CA SER A 77 -13.46 -5.35 -16.16
C SER A 77 -13.64 -5.39 -14.63
N PRO A 78 -14.56 -4.59 -14.03
CA PRO A 78 -14.66 -4.46 -12.57
C PRO A 78 -14.72 -5.82 -11.88
N PHE A 79 -13.81 -6.02 -10.93
CA PHE A 79 -13.79 -7.15 -10.02
C PHE A 79 -15.14 -7.24 -9.29
N THR A 80 -15.92 -8.29 -9.58
CA THR A 80 -17.05 -8.71 -8.76
C THR A 80 -16.50 -9.61 -7.65
N PRO A 81 -16.46 -9.16 -6.38
CA PRO A 81 -16.13 -10.06 -5.28
C PRO A 81 -17.13 -11.21 -5.27
N LYS A 82 -16.63 -12.45 -5.17
CA LYS A 82 -17.48 -13.61 -4.89
C LYS A 82 -18.09 -13.41 -3.49
N PRO A 83 -19.40 -13.71 -3.29
CA PRO A 83 -20.03 -13.60 -1.98
C PRO A 83 -19.32 -14.46 -0.93
#